data_AF-A0A1Q9EE56-F1
#
_entry.id   AF-A0A1Q9EE56-F1
#
_cell.length_a   1.000
_cell.length_b   1.000
_cell.length_c   1.000
_cell.angle_alpha   90.00
_cell.angle_beta   90.00
_cell.angle_gamma   90.00
#
_symmetry.space_group_name_H-M   'P 1'
#
loop_
_entity.id
_entity.type
_entity.pdbx_description
1 polymer ?
#
loop_
_entity_poly.entity_id
_entity_poly.type
_entity_poly.pdbx_seq_one_letter_code
_entity_poly.pdbx_strand_id
1 'polypeptide(L)'
;MALAPHVYGEIAGLVRKAEGGDFLVKSVSDLFVVLRKNGLLTDMRLPPMSVGVHPQNRDGLMLNAADVHQLLDSISQVGFVPARIDAIAVEIGDEEHRVYNQRLVDAAGGALGTMDSKLLKVLSLSASHTNFALRLVACAARHDSTELSVNGLLSLQQVRARDSVLAEHVEQGLSWRVISKEVAEAFPKILQLIQASQNATLQKAESEVQLLRRIFSLASNQASPDFQAIKKMALSSKPPCGECFAPLYNFALRFCGGSEGSFLRETEIFIRSSAQSRSLGVAFWEVLSQDFKRGAEMIPHFRHGLLKVALTGSTITATQARKMFARECDKKVTEANHVLFQLRELVKNSGVDILQDVRFVNILGVVDINVVRLSLGLPSAEHEKSYKTVQGIAHDACILLGLESPWAASAEANDDGNSSSQGAVQRMRELNPDGSLRNAEDLLGDQGFVLGACIKKKGEKFEGQITGLEGSVVTVKDLKSGGVLKVQARDMLCSGWTTFKPKADPESIESLQVMGPSTNADFMAGLLIAQIHQTMHELVSTHKSQETLGGLSLQLKPCRGLLSQEVYAKNKLILVPYSWKVITRTPKPEPMANAVQVQTKWKADDREFWIVSCNHLPKA
;
A
#
# COMPACT_ATOMS: atom_id res chain seq x y z
N MET A 1 -23.75 7.77 35.86
CA MET A 1 -25.07 8.36 36.24
C MET A 1 -25.72 8.91 34.97
N ALA A 2 -27.04 8.84 34.78
CA ALA A 2 -27.65 9.35 33.54
C ALA A 2 -27.57 10.89 33.49
N LEU A 3 -27.23 11.45 32.32
CA LEU A 3 -27.18 12.91 32.10
C LEU A 3 -28.57 13.53 32.31
N ALA A 4 -28.63 14.71 32.92
CA ALA A 4 -29.89 15.43 33.08
C ALA A 4 -30.51 15.76 31.69
N PRO A 5 -31.84 15.64 31.51
CA PRO A 5 -32.47 15.76 30.18
C PRO A 5 -32.17 17.07 29.44
N HIS A 6 -32.12 18.19 30.16
CA HIS A 6 -31.81 19.49 29.56
C HIS A 6 -30.35 19.57 29.06
N VAL A 7 -29.41 19.02 29.84
CA VAL A 7 -27.98 18.95 29.47
C VAL A 7 -27.79 18.05 28.25
N TYR A 8 -28.47 16.88 28.24
CA TYR A 8 -28.48 15.99 27.09
C TYR A 8 -28.97 16.68 25.82
N GLY A 9 -30.08 17.42 25.91
CA GLY A 9 -30.64 18.16 24.76
C GLY A 9 -29.69 19.21 24.20
N GLU A 10 -28.99 19.96 25.08
CA GLU A 10 -28.02 20.97 24.68
C GLU A 10 -26.79 20.36 23.99
N ILE A 11 -26.21 19.30 24.58
CA ILE A 11 -25.09 18.55 23.99
C ILE A 11 -25.51 17.97 22.63
N ALA A 12 -26.67 17.33 22.53
CA ALA A 12 -27.19 16.75 21.29
C ALA A 12 -27.39 17.79 20.19
N GLY A 13 -27.77 19.02 20.54
CA GLY A 13 -27.87 20.14 19.61
C GLY A 13 -26.51 20.52 19.02
N LEU A 14 -25.49 20.65 19.88
CA LEU A 14 -24.12 21.01 19.47
C LEU A 14 -23.44 19.92 18.65
N VAL A 15 -23.63 18.64 19.03
CA VAL A 15 -23.12 17.49 18.27
C VAL A 15 -23.69 17.48 16.86
N ARG A 16 -25.02 17.59 16.70
CA ARG A 16 -25.66 17.65 15.37
C ARG A 16 -25.15 18.81 14.53
N LYS A 17 -24.91 19.97 15.14
CA LYS A 17 -24.36 21.13 14.44
C LYS A 17 -22.93 20.85 13.95
N ALA A 18 -22.09 20.25 14.78
CA ALA A 18 -20.72 19.90 14.42
C ALA A 18 -20.65 18.82 13.33
N GLU A 19 -21.56 17.83 13.36
CA GLU A 19 -21.68 16.79 12.32
C GLU A 19 -22.02 17.36 10.93
N GLY A 20 -22.65 18.53 10.86
CA GLY A 20 -22.95 19.22 9.59
C GLY A 20 -21.72 19.68 8.80
N GLY A 21 -20.52 19.64 9.42
CA GLY A 21 -19.23 20.01 8.82
C GLY A 21 -18.90 21.50 8.89
N ASP A 22 -19.90 22.36 9.10
CA ASP A 22 -19.71 23.80 9.26
C ASP A 22 -19.56 24.18 10.75
N PHE A 23 -18.68 25.14 11.05
CA PHE A 23 -18.44 25.65 12.40
C PHE A 23 -17.94 24.62 13.44
N LEU A 24 -17.30 23.51 13.00
CA LEU A 24 -16.75 22.45 13.87
C LEU A 24 -16.04 22.98 15.13
N VAL A 25 -15.05 23.85 14.93
CA VAL A 25 -14.22 24.40 16.04
C VAL A 25 -15.07 25.19 17.04
N LYS A 26 -16.00 26.02 16.53
CA LYS A 26 -16.90 26.81 17.38
C LYS A 26 -17.85 25.90 18.16
N SER A 27 -18.46 24.92 17.51
CA SER A 27 -19.37 23.98 18.17
C SER A 27 -18.70 23.17 19.28
N VAL A 28 -17.44 22.75 19.08
CA VAL A 28 -16.66 22.06 20.13
C VAL A 28 -16.27 23.02 21.26
N SER A 29 -15.96 24.28 20.95
CA SER A 29 -15.73 25.30 21.98
C SER A 29 -16.98 25.54 22.84
N ASP A 30 -18.13 25.73 22.20
CA ASP A 30 -19.43 25.92 22.87
C ASP A 30 -19.77 24.69 23.73
N LEU A 31 -19.46 23.49 23.23
CA LEU A 31 -19.62 22.24 23.98
C LEU A 31 -18.80 22.24 25.28
N PHE A 32 -17.53 22.67 25.25
CA PHE A 32 -16.72 22.71 26.48
C PHE A 32 -17.30 23.66 27.54
N VAL A 33 -17.92 24.76 27.12
CA VAL A 33 -18.62 25.68 28.04
C VAL A 33 -19.78 24.96 28.72
N VAL A 34 -20.60 24.25 27.96
CA VAL A 34 -21.74 23.47 28.48
C VAL A 34 -21.26 22.37 29.43
N LEU A 35 -20.24 21.60 29.05
CA LEU A 35 -19.72 20.53 29.88
C LEU A 35 -19.16 21.06 31.21
N ARG A 36 -18.39 22.15 31.17
CA ARG A 36 -17.82 22.77 32.37
C ARG A 36 -18.90 23.33 33.29
N LYS A 37 -19.91 24.02 32.74
CA LYS A 37 -21.04 24.58 33.51
C LYS A 37 -21.79 23.50 34.30
N ASN A 38 -21.85 22.28 33.77
CA ASN A 38 -22.57 21.15 34.37
C ASN A 38 -21.67 20.18 35.15
N GLY A 39 -20.40 20.52 35.40
CA GLY A 39 -19.47 19.66 36.14
C GLY A 39 -19.05 18.39 35.39
N LEU A 40 -19.22 18.36 34.06
CA LEU A 40 -18.88 17.24 33.17
C LEU A 40 -17.51 17.42 32.47
N LEU A 41 -16.83 18.54 32.75
CA LEU A 41 -15.47 18.82 32.32
C LEU A 41 -14.69 19.40 33.50
N THR A 42 -13.59 18.74 33.87
CA THR A 42 -12.75 19.13 35.01
C THR A 42 -11.31 19.37 34.56
N ASP A 43 -10.64 20.35 35.16
CA ASP A 43 -9.21 20.60 34.95
C ASP A 43 -8.38 19.81 35.98
N MET A 44 -7.43 18.98 35.52
CA MET A 44 -6.60 18.11 36.36
C MET A 44 -5.13 18.13 35.94
N ARG A 45 -4.18 18.25 36.88
CA ARG A 45 -2.76 18.00 36.58
C ARG A 45 -2.45 16.51 36.76
N LEU A 46 -1.99 15.85 35.71
CA LEU A 46 -1.79 14.40 35.70
C LEU A 46 -0.39 14.03 35.22
N PRO A 47 0.37 13.21 35.97
CA PRO A 47 1.69 12.75 35.57
C PRO A 47 1.60 11.87 34.32
N PRO A 48 2.66 11.85 33.47
CA PRO A 48 2.59 11.22 32.16
C PRO A 48 2.24 9.72 32.21
N MET A 49 2.63 9.05 33.31
CA MET A 49 2.35 7.63 33.55
C MET A 49 0.86 7.32 33.71
N SER A 50 0.06 8.29 34.17
CA SER A 50 -1.37 8.13 34.47
C SER A 50 -2.30 8.42 33.29
N VAL A 51 -1.75 8.78 32.13
CA VAL A 51 -2.53 9.13 30.95
C VAL A 51 -2.19 8.17 29.81
N GLY A 52 -3.23 7.47 29.32
CA GLY A 52 -3.18 6.66 28.12
C GLY A 52 -3.66 7.45 26.91
N VAL A 53 -3.77 6.79 25.77
CA VAL A 53 -4.37 7.33 24.55
C VAL A 53 -5.68 6.63 24.25
N HIS A 54 -6.72 7.40 23.92
CA HIS A 54 -8.02 6.82 23.58
C HIS A 54 -7.93 6.02 22.28
N PRO A 55 -8.56 4.83 22.15
CA PRO A 55 -8.46 4.01 20.93
C PRO A 55 -8.92 4.71 19.66
N GLN A 56 -9.89 5.63 19.78
CA GLN A 56 -10.37 6.43 18.66
C GLN A 56 -9.50 7.66 18.35
N ASN A 57 -8.40 7.90 19.08
CA ASN A 57 -7.55 9.07 18.84
C ASN A 57 -6.92 9.02 17.43
N ARG A 58 -6.87 10.16 16.74
CA ARG A 58 -6.43 10.31 15.35
C ARG A 58 -7.15 9.34 14.42
N ASP A 59 -8.48 9.33 14.50
CA ASP A 59 -9.34 8.46 13.69
C ASP A 59 -9.08 6.95 13.90
N GLY A 60 -8.45 6.57 15.02
CA GLY A 60 -8.09 5.18 15.32
C GLY A 60 -6.61 4.82 15.12
N LEU A 61 -5.80 5.75 14.61
CA LEU A 61 -4.35 5.56 14.45
C LEU A 61 -3.56 5.66 15.75
N MET A 62 -4.09 6.38 16.74
CA MET A 62 -3.47 6.62 18.04
C MET A 62 -2.10 7.34 17.96
N LEU A 63 -1.02 6.64 18.31
CA LEU A 63 0.34 7.12 18.47
C LEU A 63 1.25 6.40 17.50
N ASN A 64 2.21 7.14 16.97
CA ASN A 64 3.34 6.60 16.24
C ASN A 64 4.59 6.78 17.11
N ALA A 65 5.35 5.71 17.33
CA ALA A 65 6.50 5.75 18.24
C ALA A 65 7.60 6.70 17.75
N ALA A 66 8.00 6.61 16.48
CA ALA A 66 9.04 7.46 15.90
C ALA A 66 8.67 8.96 16.00
N ASP A 67 7.40 9.28 15.76
CA ASP A 67 6.84 10.61 15.90
C ASP A 67 6.89 11.19 17.32
N VAL A 68 6.90 10.33 18.36
CA VAL A 68 7.05 10.75 19.76
C VAL A 68 8.50 11.13 20.04
N HIS A 69 9.46 10.33 19.59
CA HIS A 69 10.90 10.63 19.72
C HIS A 69 11.26 11.91 18.95
N GLN A 70 10.82 12.04 17.71
CA GLN A 70 11.06 13.24 16.91
C GLN A 70 10.45 14.50 17.56
N LEU A 71 9.29 14.37 18.20
CA LEU A 71 8.68 15.48 18.94
C LEU A 71 9.53 15.86 20.16
N LEU A 72 10.07 14.89 20.89
CA LEU A 72 10.97 15.14 22.02
C LEU A 72 12.23 15.88 21.56
N ASP A 73 12.86 15.43 20.47
CA ASP A 73 13.99 16.13 19.85
C ASP A 73 13.63 17.56 19.47
N SER A 74 12.50 17.75 18.78
CA SER A 74 12.03 19.08 18.37
C SER A 74 11.82 20.00 19.57
N ILE A 75 11.15 19.51 20.62
CA ILE A 75 10.94 20.27 21.86
C ILE A 75 12.28 20.63 22.51
N SER A 76 13.23 19.70 22.57
CA SER A 76 14.54 19.96 23.19
C SER A 76 15.36 21.01 22.44
N GLN A 77 15.16 21.12 21.12
CA GLN A 77 15.84 22.10 20.27
C GLN A 77 15.21 23.50 20.39
N VAL A 78 13.88 23.59 20.44
CA VAL A 78 13.16 24.89 20.38
C VAL A 78 12.72 25.41 21.74
N GLY A 79 12.72 24.57 22.77
CA GLY A 79 12.22 24.86 24.11
C GLY A 79 10.75 24.45 24.32
N PHE A 80 10.46 23.97 25.52
CA PHE A 80 9.13 23.56 25.94
C PHE A 80 8.31 24.75 26.44
N VAL A 81 7.12 24.93 25.88
CA VAL A 81 6.20 26.02 26.25
C VAL A 81 4.85 25.43 26.70
N PRO A 82 4.58 25.31 28.01
CA PRO A 82 3.35 24.71 28.53
C PRO A 82 2.08 25.36 27.98
N ALA A 83 2.09 26.69 27.82
CA ALA A 83 0.96 27.47 27.32
C ALA A 83 0.54 27.13 25.87
N ARG A 84 1.37 26.42 25.10
CA ARG A 84 1.03 25.95 23.75
C ARG A 84 0.35 24.58 23.74
N ILE A 85 0.20 23.95 24.89
CA ILE A 85 -0.35 22.60 25.00
C ILE A 85 -1.81 22.69 25.40
N ASP A 86 -2.68 22.31 24.48
CA ASP A 86 -4.09 22.09 24.77
C ASP A 86 -4.36 20.59 24.97
N ALA A 87 -4.26 20.13 26.21
CA ALA A 87 -4.39 18.72 26.57
C ALA A 87 -5.83 18.39 27.00
N ILE A 88 -6.46 17.49 26.26
CA ILE A 88 -7.85 17.06 26.46
C ILE A 88 -7.87 15.56 26.60
N ALA A 89 -8.58 15.06 27.60
CA ALA A 89 -8.74 13.65 27.87
C ALA A 89 -10.19 13.32 28.24
N VAL A 90 -10.50 12.03 28.26
CA VAL A 90 -11.76 11.49 28.74
C VAL A 90 -11.49 10.47 29.85
N GLU A 91 -12.36 10.41 30.85
CA GLU A 91 -12.32 9.35 31.85
C GLU A 91 -12.44 7.96 31.22
N ILE A 92 -11.86 6.96 31.88
CA ILE A 92 -11.92 5.57 31.42
C ILE A 92 -13.32 5.01 31.74
N GLY A 93 -14.12 4.79 30.70
CA GLY A 93 -15.42 4.11 30.80
C GLY A 93 -15.34 2.58 30.66
N ASP A 94 -14.27 2.07 30.03
CA ASP A 94 -14.12 0.65 29.68
C ASP A 94 -12.70 0.15 29.99
N GLU A 95 -12.61 -1.00 30.65
CA GLU A 95 -11.33 -1.66 30.96
C GLU A 95 -10.63 -2.20 29.69
N GLU A 96 -11.35 -2.47 28.61
CA GLU A 96 -10.73 -2.80 27.32
C GLU A 96 -9.81 -1.68 26.83
N HIS A 97 -10.10 -0.42 27.15
CA HIS A 97 -9.22 0.69 26.79
C HIS A 97 -7.86 0.64 27.50
N ARG A 98 -7.82 0.11 28.73
CA ARG A 98 -6.55 -0.11 29.47
C ARG A 98 -5.74 -1.22 28.81
N VAL A 99 -6.41 -2.33 28.48
CA VAL A 99 -5.80 -3.45 27.76
C VAL A 99 -5.22 -2.98 26.42
N TYR A 100 -5.96 -2.14 25.70
CA TYR A 100 -5.51 -1.60 24.42
C TYR A 100 -4.27 -0.72 24.56
N ASN A 101 -4.20 0.11 25.60
CA ASN A 101 -3.01 0.92 25.91
C ASN A 101 -1.80 0.07 26.31
N GLN A 102 -2.02 -0.99 27.09
CA GLN A 102 -0.96 -1.94 27.43
C GLN A 102 -0.38 -2.57 26.16
N ARG A 103 -1.25 -3.12 25.31
CA ARG A 103 -0.86 -3.74 24.04
C ARG A 103 -0.12 -2.77 23.13
N LEU A 104 -0.56 -1.51 23.05
CA LEU A 104 0.12 -0.48 22.26
C LEU A 104 1.56 -0.22 22.73
N VAL A 105 1.80 -0.19 24.05
CA VAL A 105 3.14 0.06 24.58
C VAL A 105 4.02 -1.18 24.48
N ASP A 106 3.47 -2.35 24.77
CA ASP A 106 4.18 -3.63 24.61
C ASP A 106 4.60 -3.85 23.14
N ALA A 107 3.70 -3.51 22.21
CA ALA A 107 3.93 -3.53 20.76
C ALA A 107 5.13 -2.70 20.31
N ALA A 108 5.37 -1.58 21.00
CA ALA A 108 6.42 -0.65 20.66
C ALA A 108 7.81 -1.11 21.15
N GLY A 109 7.91 -2.24 21.87
CA GLY A 109 9.20 -2.81 22.28
C GLY A 109 10.06 -1.85 23.12
N GLY A 110 9.41 -1.01 23.93
CA GLY A 110 10.07 0.03 24.73
C GLY A 110 10.18 1.41 24.06
N ALA A 111 9.87 1.54 22.77
CA ALA A 111 9.90 2.82 22.06
C ALA A 111 8.81 3.82 22.50
N LEU A 112 7.83 3.38 23.30
CA LEU A 112 6.82 4.22 23.97
C LEU A 112 6.98 4.25 25.50
N GLY A 113 8.14 3.81 26.02
CA GLY A 113 8.41 3.70 27.44
C GLY A 113 7.75 2.46 28.05
N THR A 114 7.42 2.54 29.34
CA THR A 114 6.70 1.47 30.04
C THR A 114 5.27 1.89 30.38
N MET A 115 4.40 0.90 30.53
CA MET A 115 2.99 1.09 30.89
C MET A 115 2.59 0.10 31.97
N ASP A 116 2.03 0.63 33.05
CA ASP A 116 1.14 -0.13 33.94
C ASP A 116 -0.27 0.40 33.70
N SER A 117 -1.06 -0.38 32.97
CA SER A 117 -2.41 0.02 32.58
C SER A 117 -3.36 0.26 33.76
N LYS A 118 -3.06 -0.27 34.96
CA LYS A 118 -3.86 -0.01 36.18
C LYS A 118 -3.67 1.41 36.72
N LEU A 119 -2.54 2.05 36.42
CA LEU A 119 -2.25 3.44 36.84
C LEU A 119 -2.94 4.48 35.96
N LEU A 120 -3.53 4.07 34.83
CA LEU A 120 -4.23 5.00 33.95
C LEU A 120 -5.47 5.58 34.65
N LYS A 121 -5.66 6.89 34.53
CA LYS A 121 -6.82 7.60 35.07
C LYS A 121 -7.71 8.10 33.95
N VAL A 122 -7.10 8.53 32.85
CA VAL A 122 -7.77 9.14 31.70
C VAL A 122 -7.10 8.72 30.39
N LEU A 123 -7.80 8.95 29.29
CA LEU A 123 -7.36 8.65 27.93
C LEU A 123 -7.33 9.94 27.11
N SER A 124 -6.16 10.29 26.58
CA SER A 124 -5.95 11.52 25.81
C SER A 124 -6.70 11.48 24.47
N LEU A 125 -7.35 12.60 24.15
CA LEU A 125 -7.92 12.94 22.84
C LEU A 125 -7.02 13.94 22.09
N SER A 126 -6.24 14.74 22.81
CA SER A 126 -5.20 15.64 22.26
C SER A 126 -3.93 15.56 23.11
N ALA A 127 -2.83 16.18 22.65
CA ALA A 127 -1.53 16.20 23.35
C ALA A 127 -0.94 14.81 23.67
N SER A 128 -1.41 13.74 23.03
CA SER A 128 -1.02 12.35 23.30
C SER A 128 0.49 12.13 23.06
N HIS A 129 1.04 12.64 21.97
CA HIS A 129 2.47 12.52 21.66
C HIS A 129 3.33 13.28 22.66
N THR A 130 2.91 14.48 23.08
CA THR A 130 3.62 15.27 24.09
C THR A 130 3.63 14.52 25.43
N ASN A 131 2.49 13.97 25.86
CA ASN A 131 2.43 13.16 27.07
C ASN A 131 3.35 11.93 27.00
N PHE A 132 3.40 11.25 25.86
CA PHE A 132 4.28 10.11 25.67
C PHE A 132 5.76 10.51 25.57
N ALA A 133 6.10 11.69 25.04
CA ALA A 133 7.47 12.21 25.07
C ALA A 133 7.93 12.43 26.53
N LEU A 134 7.06 12.98 27.38
CA LEU A 134 7.32 13.09 28.82
C LEU A 134 7.44 11.71 29.48
N ARG A 135 6.59 10.75 29.10
CA ARG A 135 6.66 9.35 29.58
C ARG A 135 8.00 8.70 29.25
N LEU A 136 8.54 8.90 28.04
CA LEU A 136 9.83 8.36 27.64
C LEU A 136 10.95 8.81 28.59
N VAL A 137 10.98 10.09 28.93
CA VAL A 137 11.96 10.63 29.89
C VAL A 137 11.72 10.06 31.28
N ALA A 138 10.47 10.02 31.75
CA ALA A 138 10.13 9.46 33.06
C ALA A 138 10.53 7.98 33.22
N CYS A 139 10.52 7.22 32.12
CA CYS A 139 10.87 5.80 32.10
C CYS A 139 12.36 5.54 31.81
N ALA A 140 13.18 6.58 31.61
CA ALA A 140 14.54 6.45 31.09
C ALA A 140 14.62 5.55 29.83
N ALA A 141 13.71 5.77 28.87
CA ALA A 141 13.63 4.97 27.66
C ALA A 141 14.85 5.17 26.74
N ARG A 142 15.11 4.19 25.86
CA ARG A 142 16.18 4.32 24.85
C ARG A 142 15.88 5.45 23.89
N HIS A 143 16.90 6.24 23.55
CA HIS A 143 16.78 7.38 22.64
C HIS A 143 18.14 7.71 22.01
N ASP A 144 18.15 8.16 20.76
CA ASP A 144 19.40 8.35 19.99
C ASP A 144 20.11 9.68 20.31
N SER A 145 19.38 10.71 20.72
CA SER A 145 19.94 12.00 21.17
C SER A 145 20.92 11.85 22.34
N THR A 146 22.18 12.15 22.10
CA THR A 146 23.24 12.20 23.13
C THR A 146 23.11 13.41 24.06
N GLU A 147 22.37 14.46 23.67
CA GLU A 147 22.12 15.63 24.51
C GLU A 147 21.11 15.34 25.63
N LEU A 148 20.19 14.40 25.41
CA LEU A 148 19.13 14.07 26.35
C LEU A 148 19.37 12.75 27.08
N SER A 149 20.39 11.99 26.68
CA SER A 149 20.63 10.63 27.16
C SER A 149 21.98 10.45 27.85
N VAL A 150 22.06 9.42 28.70
CA VAL A 150 23.28 8.89 29.28
C VAL A 150 23.32 7.39 28.94
N ASN A 151 24.38 6.94 28.26
CA ASN A 151 24.49 5.56 27.77
C ASN A 151 23.29 5.12 26.90
N GLY A 152 22.75 6.04 26.08
CA GLY A 152 21.61 5.78 25.19
C GLY A 152 20.25 5.69 25.89
N LEU A 153 20.15 6.00 27.18
CA LEU A 153 18.90 6.09 27.95
C LEU A 153 18.60 7.54 28.30
N LEU A 154 17.37 7.99 28.10
CA LEU A 154 16.94 9.34 28.47
C LEU A 154 17.21 9.60 29.96
N SER A 155 17.78 10.77 30.25
CA SER A 155 18.13 11.18 31.60
C SER A 155 17.38 12.44 31.97
N LEU A 156 16.55 12.35 33.02
CA LEU A 156 15.86 13.52 33.57
C LEU A 156 16.84 14.64 33.97
N GLN A 157 18.05 14.28 34.41
CA GLN A 157 19.09 15.26 34.74
C GLN A 157 19.58 16.01 33.49
N GLN A 158 19.83 15.31 32.39
CA GLN A 158 20.23 15.93 31.12
C GLN A 158 19.10 16.81 30.57
N VAL A 159 17.86 16.30 30.59
CA VAL A 159 16.68 17.06 30.20
C VAL A 159 16.54 18.33 31.04
N ARG A 160 16.72 18.25 32.37
CA ARG A 160 16.66 19.41 33.27
C ARG A 160 17.75 20.45 33.00
N ALA A 161 18.96 19.99 32.67
CA ALA A 161 20.07 20.88 32.31
C ALA A 161 19.79 21.61 30.99
N ARG A 162 19.10 20.96 30.05
CA ARG A 162 18.73 21.54 28.74
C ARG A 162 17.50 22.44 28.81
N ASP A 163 16.46 21.99 29.49
CA ASP A 163 15.17 22.65 29.66
C ASP A 163 14.53 22.25 31.01
N SER A 164 14.68 23.13 32.00
CA SER A 164 14.14 22.92 33.35
C SER A 164 12.60 22.86 33.39
N VAL A 165 11.90 23.54 32.48
CA VAL A 165 10.43 23.56 32.42
C VAL A 165 9.91 22.24 31.87
N LEU A 166 10.57 21.69 30.85
CA LEU A 166 10.29 20.36 30.33
C LEU A 166 10.45 19.31 31.44
N ALA A 167 11.57 19.35 32.18
CA ALA A 167 11.84 18.42 33.26
C ALA A 167 10.78 18.48 34.38
N GLU A 168 10.32 19.68 34.75
CA GLU A 168 9.22 19.83 35.70
C GLU A 168 7.95 19.12 35.23
N HIS A 169 7.63 19.20 33.93
CA HIS A 169 6.45 18.55 33.36
C HIS A 169 6.63 17.04 33.17
N VAL A 170 7.86 16.52 33.13
CA VAL A 170 8.10 15.08 33.22
C VAL A 170 7.68 14.55 34.60
N GLU A 171 7.99 15.29 35.66
CA GLU A 171 7.71 14.89 37.05
C GLU A 171 6.23 15.12 37.42
N GLN A 172 5.72 16.31 37.12
CA GLN A 172 4.40 16.76 37.58
C GLN A 172 3.29 16.49 36.55
N GLY A 173 3.65 16.36 35.27
CA GLY A 173 2.71 16.15 34.19
C GLY A 173 2.05 17.43 33.66
N LEU A 174 1.15 17.22 32.69
CA LEU A 174 0.42 18.27 31.99
C LEU A 174 -0.89 18.60 32.71
N SER A 175 -1.43 19.80 32.45
CA SER A 175 -2.78 20.18 32.84
C SER A 175 -3.78 19.73 31.78
N TRP A 176 -4.73 18.87 32.17
CA TRP A 176 -5.71 18.23 31.31
C TRP A 176 -7.11 18.75 31.55
N ARG A 177 -7.84 19.01 30.46
CA ARG A 177 -9.30 19.09 30.47
C ARG A 177 -9.88 17.69 30.33
N VAL A 178 -10.47 17.17 31.39
CA VAL A 178 -10.98 15.80 31.49
C VAL A 178 -12.49 15.79 31.37
N ILE A 179 -12.99 15.14 30.33
CA ILE A 179 -14.41 14.94 30.07
C ILE A 179 -14.88 13.71 30.83
N SER A 180 -16.03 13.79 31.49
CA SER A 180 -16.58 12.65 32.23
C SER A 180 -16.98 11.50 31.30
N LYS A 181 -16.84 10.27 31.78
CA LYS A 181 -17.17 9.06 31.00
C LYS A 181 -18.65 9.01 30.61
N GLU A 182 -19.55 9.55 31.43
CA GLU A 182 -20.98 9.60 31.15
C GLU A 182 -21.29 10.35 29.85
N VAL A 183 -20.51 11.38 29.53
CA VAL A 183 -20.66 12.14 28.28
C VAL A 183 -20.22 11.29 27.10
N ALA A 184 -19.10 10.58 27.22
CA ALA A 184 -18.57 9.73 26.17
C ALA A 184 -19.46 8.52 25.91
N GLU A 185 -20.06 7.94 26.95
CA GLU A 185 -21.03 6.85 26.85
C GLU A 185 -22.33 7.32 26.19
N ALA A 186 -22.86 8.49 26.58
CA ALA A 186 -24.09 9.04 26.01
C ALA A 186 -23.91 9.57 24.57
N PHE A 187 -22.73 10.09 24.24
CA PHE A 187 -22.43 10.68 22.93
C PHE A 187 -21.07 10.20 22.39
N PRO A 188 -20.89 8.93 22.00
CA PRO A 188 -19.58 8.41 21.59
C PRO A 188 -18.89 9.20 20.47
N LYS A 189 -19.68 9.76 19.55
CA LYS A 189 -19.19 10.58 18.42
C LYS A 189 -18.52 11.88 18.85
N ILE A 190 -18.79 12.36 20.07
CA ILE A 190 -18.21 13.60 20.59
C ILE A 190 -16.68 13.54 20.62
N LEU A 191 -16.13 12.34 20.85
CA LEU A 191 -14.69 12.11 20.92
C LEU A 191 -14.02 12.37 19.58
N GLN A 192 -14.65 11.95 18.48
CA GLN A 192 -14.16 12.20 17.12
C GLN A 192 -14.28 13.68 16.74
N LEU A 193 -15.38 14.34 17.13
CA LEU A 193 -15.58 15.77 16.86
C LEU A 193 -14.55 16.64 17.58
N ILE A 194 -14.24 16.33 18.85
CA ILE A 194 -13.21 17.03 19.62
C ILE A 194 -11.85 16.88 18.95
N GLN A 195 -11.48 15.67 18.54
CA GLN A 195 -10.23 15.44 17.83
C GLN A 195 -10.16 16.18 16.50
N ALA A 196 -11.23 16.13 15.69
CA ALA A 196 -11.29 16.84 14.42
C ALA A 196 -11.17 18.36 14.61
N SER A 197 -11.80 18.91 15.65
CA SER A 197 -11.65 20.31 16.03
C SER A 197 -10.21 20.65 16.42
N GLN A 198 -9.54 19.78 17.18
CA GLN A 198 -8.16 19.99 17.58
C GLN A 198 -7.23 19.92 16.36
N ASN A 199 -7.42 18.95 15.46
CA ASN A 199 -6.63 18.85 14.23
C ASN A 199 -6.76 20.09 13.33
N ALA A 200 -7.95 20.72 13.30
CA ALA A 200 -8.16 21.96 12.55
C ALA A 200 -7.37 23.18 13.11
N THR A 201 -6.92 23.11 14.37
CA THR A 201 -6.19 24.18 15.05
C THR A 201 -4.74 23.81 15.40
N LEU A 202 -4.34 22.56 15.19
CA LEU A 202 -3.03 22.03 15.58
C LEU A 202 -1.90 22.42 14.62
N GLN A 203 -0.69 22.50 15.18
CA GLN A 203 0.56 22.67 14.41
C GLN A 203 1.04 21.36 13.75
N LYS A 204 0.67 20.19 14.29
CA LYS A 204 1.05 18.89 13.71
C LYS A 204 -0.01 18.44 12.70
N ALA A 205 0.39 18.48 11.43
CA ALA A 205 -0.43 18.10 10.28
C ALA A 205 -1.04 16.69 10.40
N GLU A 206 -2.30 16.58 9.98
CA GLU A 206 -2.95 15.28 9.73
C GLU A 206 -2.23 14.56 8.58
N SER A 207 -1.95 13.26 8.77
CA SER A 207 -1.25 12.44 7.79
C SER A 207 -2.20 11.85 6.74
N GLU A 208 -1.66 11.47 5.58
CA GLU A 208 -2.44 10.84 4.50
C GLU A 208 -3.08 9.52 4.96
N VAL A 209 -2.41 8.74 5.80
CA VAL A 209 -2.96 7.50 6.37
C VAL A 209 -4.10 7.79 7.36
N GLN A 210 -4.03 8.90 8.10
CA GLN A 210 -5.14 9.33 8.95
C GLN A 210 -6.37 9.70 8.11
N LEU A 211 -6.16 10.46 7.03
CA LEU A 211 -7.20 10.77 6.08
C LEU A 211 -7.76 9.50 5.42
N LEU A 212 -6.91 8.52 5.06
CA LEU A 212 -7.33 7.23 4.53
C LEU A 212 -8.28 6.49 5.48
N ARG A 213 -7.90 6.38 6.77
CA ARG A 213 -8.72 5.72 7.79
C ARG A 213 -10.06 6.40 8.00
N ARG A 214 -10.08 7.74 8.00
CA ARG A 214 -11.32 8.51 8.06
C ARG A 214 -12.21 8.24 6.84
N ILE A 215 -11.65 8.32 5.63
CA ILE A 215 -12.38 8.04 4.39
C ILE A 215 -12.96 6.63 4.42
N PHE A 216 -12.15 5.63 4.81
CA PHE A 216 -12.59 4.25 4.94
C PHE A 216 -13.78 4.14 5.91
N SER A 217 -13.69 4.73 7.10
CA SER A 217 -14.74 4.67 8.13
C SER A 217 -16.05 5.33 7.67
N LEU A 218 -15.96 6.39 6.87
CA LEU A 218 -17.13 7.06 6.29
C LEU A 218 -17.77 6.27 5.15
N ALA A 219 -16.93 5.59 4.35
CA ALA A 219 -17.36 4.83 3.19
C ALA A 219 -17.87 3.42 3.54
N SER A 220 -17.22 2.72 4.47
CA SER A 220 -17.52 1.32 4.81
C SER A 220 -18.93 1.12 5.38
N ASN A 221 -19.52 2.19 5.91
CA ASN A 221 -20.88 2.20 6.46
C ASN A 221 -21.98 2.46 5.40
N GLN A 222 -21.61 2.60 4.12
CA GLN A 222 -22.54 2.94 3.04
C GLN A 222 -22.53 1.85 1.97
N ALA A 223 -23.72 1.37 1.55
CA ALA A 223 -23.84 0.41 0.45
C ALA A 223 -23.39 1.01 -0.90
N SER A 224 -23.59 2.32 -1.07
CA SER A 224 -23.14 3.10 -2.22
C SER A 224 -22.53 4.42 -1.71
N PRO A 225 -21.22 4.43 -1.41
CA PRO A 225 -20.53 5.61 -0.86
C PRO A 225 -20.65 6.82 -1.78
N ASP A 226 -21.22 7.93 -1.29
CA ASP A 226 -21.30 9.18 -2.05
C ASP A 226 -20.00 9.99 -1.95
N PHE A 227 -19.33 10.19 -3.09
CA PHE A 227 -18.02 10.84 -3.14
C PHE A 227 -18.06 12.27 -2.56
N GLN A 228 -19.07 13.07 -2.88
CA GLN A 228 -19.11 14.49 -2.49
C GLN A 228 -19.44 14.65 -1.01
N ALA A 229 -20.36 13.87 -0.47
CA ALA A 229 -20.71 13.84 0.95
C ALA A 229 -19.52 13.39 1.79
N ILE A 230 -18.87 12.29 1.40
CA ILE A 230 -17.67 11.79 2.09
C ILE A 230 -16.53 12.81 2.00
N LYS A 231 -16.33 13.44 0.83
CA LYS A 231 -15.32 14.50 0.67
C LYS A 231 -15.57 15.68 1.61
N LYS A 232 -16.81 16.18 1.67
CA LYS A 232 -17.19 17.29 2.55
C LYS A 232 -16.86 16.96 4.00
N MET A 233 -17.23 15.76 4.46
CA MET A 233 -17.01 15.35 5.85
C MET A 233 -15.54 15.06 6.16
N ALA A 234 -14.85 14.31 5.31
CA ALA A 234 -13.46 13.92 5.53
C ALA A 234 -12.51 15.15 5.59
N LEU A 235 -12.81 16.18 4.80
CA LEU A 235 -12.02 17.42 4.71
C LEU A 235 -12.51 18.54 5.64
N SER A 236 -13.46 18.27 6.54
CA SER A 236 -14.00 19.27 7.47
C SER A 236 -12.95 19.85 8.42
N SER A 237 -11.92 19.07 8.77
CA SER A 237 -10.75 19.52 9.55
C SER A 237 -9.71 20.29 8.72
N LYS A 238 -9.93 20.43 7.40
CA LYS A 238 -9.00 21.04 6.43
C LYS A 238 -7.58 20.43 6.50
N PRO A 239 -7.44 19.09 6.34
CA PRO A 239 -6.13 18.46 6.40
C PRO A 239 -5.21 18.99 5.29
N PRO A 240 -3.90 19.19 5.54
CA PRO A 240 -2.96 19.70 4.54
C PRO A 240 -2.82 18.74 3.35
N CYS A 241 -3.02 17.45 3.56
CA CYS A 241 -3.03 16.42 2.52
C CYS A 241 -4.38 16.30 1.78
N GLY A 242 -5.28 17.29 1.87
CA GLY A 242 -6.61 17.24 1.27
C GLY A 242 -6.62 17.03 -0.25
N GLU A 243 -5.55 17.41 -0.95
CA GLU A 243 -5.37 17.13 -2.38
C GLU A 243 -5.27 15.63 -2.69
N CYS A 244 -4.80 14.81 -1.74
CA CYS A 244 -4.73 13.36 -1.89
C CYS A 244 -6.09 12.66 -1.73
N PHE A 245 -7.17 13.40 -1.44
CA PHE A 245 -8.48 12.80 -1.16
C PHE A 245 -8.95 11.83 -2.24
N ALA A 246 -8.89 12.22 -3.51
CA ALA A 246 -9.41 11.40 -4.61
C ALA A 246 -8.70 10.03 -4.74
N PRO A 247 -7.36 9.95 -4.81
CA PRO A 247 -6.70 8.66 -4.83
C PRO A 247 -6.85 7.90 -3.49
N LEU A 248 -6.83 8.57 -2.34
CA LEU A 248 -7.10 7.91 -1.05
C LEU A 248 -8.48 7.26 -0.98
N TYR A 249 -9.51 7.92 -1.53
CA TYR A 249 -10.86 7.38 -1.65
C TYR A 249 -10.90 6.12 -2.50
N ASN A 250 -10.24 6.14 -3.66
CA ASN A 250 -10.14 4.97 -4.53
C ASN A 250 -9.39 3.82 -3.84
N PHE A 251 -8.32 4.12 -3.10
CA PHE A 251 -7.62 3.11 -2.31
C PHE A 251 -8.52 2.50 -1.23
N ALA A 252 -9.23 3.35 -0.49
CA ALA A 252 -10.10 2.96 0.62
C ALA A 252 -11.17 1.95 0.20
N LEU A 253 -11.83 2.21 -0.94
CA LEU A 253 -12.92 1.37 -1.43
C LEU A 253 -12.46 0.00 -1.95
N ARG A 254 -11.19 -0.13 -2.33
CA ARG A 254 -10.74 -1.26 -3.16
C ARG A 254 -9.73 -2.15 -2.49
N PHE A 255 -8.87 -1.58 -1.63
CA PHE A 255 -7.67 -2.27 -1.17
C PHE A 255 -7.59 -2.42 0.35
N CYS A 256 -8.50 -1.83 1.13
CA CYS A 256 -8.44 -1.88 2.60
C CYS A 256 -8.80 -3.24 3.24
N GLY A 257 -9.28 -4.22 2.48
CA GLY A 257 -9.55 -5.58 3.00
C GLY A 257 -10.96 -5.78 3.53
N GLY A 258 -11.97 -5.39 2.73
CA GLY A 258 -13.40 -5.60 3.01
C GLY A 258 -14.03 -4.55 3.92
N SER A 259 -15.25 -4.81 4.41
CA SER A 259 -15.99 -3.93 5.33
C SER A 259 -15.23 -3.69 6.65
N GLU A 260 -14.48 -4.70 7.09
CA GLU A 260 -13.70 -4.65 8.33
C GLU A 260 -12.35 -3.93 8.19
N GLY A 261 -11.93 -3.63 6.96
CA GLY A 261 -10.68 -2.93 6.70
C GLY A 261 -9.46 -3.69 7.20
N SER A 262 -9.48 -5.03 7.10
CA SER A 262 -8.47 -5.92 7.70
C SER A 262 -7.04 -5.59 7.28
N PHE A 263 -6.82 -5.32 5.99
CA PHE A 263 -5.48 -4.98 5.47
C PHE A 263 -5.03 -3.59 5.92
N LEU A 264 -5.96 -2.63 5.98
CA LEU A 264 -5.66 -1.29 6.51
C LEU A 264 -5.30 -1.37 8.00
N ARG A 265 -6.05 -2.13 8.80
CA ARG A 265 -5.75 -2.35 10.23
C ARG A 265 -4.38 -2.99 10.44
N GLU A 266 -4.05 -4.02 9.66
CA GLU A 266 -2.74 -4.68 9.74
C GLU A 266 -1.60 -3.69 9.42
N THR A 267 -1.74 -2.91 8.32
CA THR A 267 -0.76 -1.86 7.97
C THR A 267 -0.63 -0.82 9.06
N GLU A 268 -1.74 -0.35 9.63
CA GLU A 268 -1.72 0.65 10.67
C GLU A 268 -1.03 0.19 11.95
N ILE A 269 -1.28 -1.05 12.39
CA ILE A 269 -0.61 -1.60 13.57
C ILE A 269 0.91 -1.63 13.32
N PHE A 270 1.34 -2.09 12.15
CA PHE A 270 2.76 -2.14 11.78
C PHE A 270 3.43 -0.77 11.73
N ILE A 271 2.79 0.23 11.09
CA ILE A 271 3.43 1.55 10.93
C ILE A 271 3.46 2.34 12.24
N ARG A 272 2.59 2.05 13.22
CA ARG A 272 2.62 2.70 14.55
C ARG A 272 3.92 2.40 15.29
N SER A 273 4.47 1.20 15.14
CA SER A 273 5.74 0.79 15.79
C SER A 273 6.97 1.08 14.94
N SER A 274 6.84 1.09 13.60
CA SER A 274 8.00 0.90 12.72
C SER A 274 8.22 2.01 11.68
N ALA A 275 7.31 2.97 11.55
CA ALA A 275 7.35 4.00 10.50
C ALA A 275 7.38 5.41 11.07
N GLN A 276 7.64 6.40 10.22
CA GLN A 276 7.47 7.83 10.52
C GLN A 276 6.25 8.39 9.80
N SER A 277 5.60 9.39 10.38
CA SER A 277 4.57 10.15 9.65
C SER A 277 5.23 10.97 8.54
N ARG A 278 5.02 10.56 7.29
CA ARG A 278 5.46 11.31 6.10
C ARG A 278 4.36 11.43 5.05
N SER A 279 4.45 12.46 4.24
CA SER A 279 3.62 12.62 3.04
C SER A 279 4.24 11.84 1.88
N LEU A 280 3.41 11.04 1.20
CA LEU A 280 3.75 10.32 -0.02
C LEU A 280 3.32 11.11 -1.26
N GLY A 281 2.31 11.98 -1.11
CA GLY A 281 1.81 12.87 -2.16
C GLY A 281 0.88 12.18 -3.17
N VAL A 282 0.16 13.01 -3.93
CA VAL A 282 -0.89 12.59 -4.87
C VAL A 282 -0.40 11.54 -5.85
N ALA A 283 0.75 11.77 -6.48
CA ALA A 283 1.30 10.88 -7.51
C ALA A 283 1.59 9.47 -7.00
N PHE A 284 1.94 9.31 -5.71
CA PHE A 284 2.18 8.00 -5.12
C PHE A 284 0.87 7.28 -4.83
N TRP A 285 -0.11 7.99 -4.26
CA TRP A 285 -1.43 7.42 -4.00
C TRP A 285 -2.19 7.06 -5.28
N GLU A 286 -2.01 7.82 -6.36
CA GLU A 286 -2.55 7.46 -7.68
C GLU A 286 -2.01 6.10 -8.15
N VAL A 287 -0.70 5.88 -8.02
CA VAL A 287 -0.04 4.61 -8.35
C VAL A 287 -0.59 3.47 -7.49
N LEU A 288 -0.74 3.70 -6.18
CA LEU A 288 -1.32 2.71 -5.27
C LEU A 288 -2.80 2.44 -5.53
N SER A 289 -3.53 3.32 -6.21
CA SER A 289 -4.97 3.21 -6.44
C SER A 289 -5.34 2.75 -7.85
N GLN A 290 -4.37 2.80 -8.78
CA GLN A 290 -4.56 2.44 -10.18
C GLN A 290 -4.80 0.94 -10.37
N ASP A 291 -5.64 0.59 -11.35
CA ASP A 291 -5.91 -0.80 -11.75
C ASP A 291 -4.66 -1.56 -12.18
N PHE A 292 -4.47 -2.75 -11.62
CA PHE A 292 -3.47 -3.70 -12.08
C PHE A 292 -4.09 -4.60 -13.16
N LYS A 293 -3.38 -4.80 -14.28
CA LYS A 293 -3.84 -5.55 -15.47
C LYS A 293 -5.30 -5.24 -15.87
N ARG A 294 -5.66 -3.95 -15.95
CA ARG A 294 -7.02 -3.47 -16.30
C ARG A 294 -8.14 -4.06 -15.42
N GLY A 295 -7.84 -4.35 -14.15
CA GLY A 295 -8.80 -4.83 -13.17
C GLY A 295 -8.94 -6.36 -13.10
N ALA A 296 -8.13 -7.11 -13.86
CA ALA A 296 -8.14 -8.58 -13.80
C ALA A 296 -7.60 -9.13 -12.47
N GLU A 297 -6.71 -8.39 -11.80
CA GLU A 297 -6.10 -8.75 -10.52
C GLU A 297 -6.00 -7.51 -9.62
N MET A 298 -6.28 -7.64 -8.31
CA MET A 298 -6.29 -6.51 -7.37
C MET A 298 -4.99 -6.31 -6.59
N ILE A 299 -4.18 -7.37 -6.44
CA ILE A 299 -2.88 -7.41 -5.72
C ILE A 299 -2.83 -6.64 -4.37
N PRO A 300 -3.81 -6.80 -3.46
CA PRO A 300 -3.93 -5.96 -2.26
C PRO A 300 -2.75 -6.12 -1.29
N HIS A 301 -2.22 -7.33 -1.10
CA HIS A 301 -1.09 -7.54 -0.19
C HIS A 301 0.18 -6.84 -0.69
N PHE A 302 0.43 -6.90 -1.99
CA PHE A 302 1.56 -6.19 -2.58
C PHE A 302 1.43 -4.67 -2.44
N ARG A 303 0.23 -4.11 -2.63
CA ARG A 303 -0.04 -2.67 -2.45
C ARG A 303 0.18 -2.24 -1.00
N HIS A 304 -0.30 -3.01 -0.04
CA HIS A 304 -0.07 -2.75 1.37
C HIS A 304 1.41 -2.88 1.75
N GLY A 305 2.14 -3.84 1.17
CA GLY A 305 3.59 -3.93 1.31
C GLY A 305 4.31 -2.71 0.74
N LEU A 306 3.90 -2.24 -0.44
CA LEU A 306 4.47 -1.04 -1.07
C LEU A 306 4.22 0.23 -0.24
N LEU A 307 3.03 0.33 0.37
CA LEU A 307 2.70 1.38 1.33
C LEU A 307 3.60 1.29 2.59
N LYS A 308 3.83 0.08 3.13
CA LYS A 308 4.75 -0.13 4.26
C LYS A 308 6.19 0.26 3.89
N VAL A 309 6.68 -0.09 2.70
CA VAL A 309 8.00 0.34 2.20
C VAL A 309 8.10 1.85 2.14
N ALA A 310 7.04 2.53 1.68
CA ALA A 310 7.05 3.97 1.50
C ALA A 310 6.99 4.76 2.80
N LEU A 311 6.37 4.20 3.83
CA LEU A 311 6.25 4.81 5.16
C LEU A 311 7.42 4.48 6.09
N THR A 312 8.12 3.37 5.83
CA THR A 312 9.35 3.00 6.56
C THR A 312 10.58 3.62 5.89
N GLY A 313 11.67 3.86 6.63
CA GLY A 313 12.76 4.79 6.29
C GLY A 313 13.47 4.68 4.92
N SER A 314 13.16 3.68 4.10
CA SER A 314 13.57 3.61 2.70
C SER A 314 12.65 4.44 1.80
N THR A 315 13.05 5.69 1.51
CA THR A 315 12.30 6.55 0.58
C THR A 315 12.17 5.89 -0.80
N ILE A 316 10.95 5.49 -1.15
CA ILE A 316 10.57 5.08 -2.49
C ILE A 316 9.79 6.20 -3.18
N THR A 317 10.09 6.44 -4.45
CA THR A 317 9.40 7.42 -5.30
C THR A 317 8.19 6.81 -6.00
N ALA A 318 7.25 7.64 -6.45
CA ALA A 318 6.14 7.20 -7.30
C ALA A 318 6.63 6.50 -8.59
N THR A 319 7.78 6.93 -9.13
CA THR A 319 8.40 6.30 -10.30
C THR A 319 8.88 4.88 -10.01
N GLN A 320 9.49 4.65 -8.85
CA GLN A 320 9.88 3.30 -8.43
C GLN A 320 8.65 2.43 -8.15
N ALA A 321 7.60 2.98 -7.52
CA ALA A 321 6.34 2.28 -7.31
C ALA A 321 5.64 1.90 -8.63
N ARG A 322 5.73 2.75 -9.67
CA ARG A 322 5.20 2.45 -11.01
C ARG A 322 5.80 1.22 -11.67
N LYS A 323 6.99 0.76 -11.24
CA LYS A 323 7.58 -0.50 -11.72
C LYS A 323 6.67 -1.69 -11.48
N MET A 324 5.74 -1.64 -10.52
CA MET A 324 4.77 -2.73 -10.32
C MET A 324 3.94 -3.00 -11.59
N PHE A 325 3.74 -2.00 -12.46
CA PHE A 325 3.00 -2.10 -13.71
C PHE A 325 3.88 -2.41 -14.93
N ALA A 326 5.19 -2.56 -14.74
CA ALA A 326 6.10 -2.84 -15.83
C ALA A 326 5.98 -4.33 -16.25
N ARG A 327 5.97 -4.60 -17.55
CA ARG A 327 5.75 -5.96 -18.10
C ARG A 327 6.75 -6.98 -17.55
N GLU A 328 7.98 -6.55 -17.32
CA GLU A 328 9.06 -7.37 -16.74
C GLU A 328 8.83 -7.72 -15.26
N CYS A 329 8.00 -6.95 -14.55
CA CYS A 329 7.67 -7.15 -13.14
C CYS A 329 6.34 -7.91 -12.94
N ASP A 330 5.48 -8.01 -13.96
CA ASP A 330 4.13 -8.59 -13.87
C ASP A 330 4.10 -9.95 -13.15
N LYS A 331 4.96 -10.89 -13.57
CA LYS A 331 5.04 -12.23 -12.95
C LYS A 331 5.49 -12.15 -11.49
N LYS A 332 6.53 -11.35 -11.22
CA LYS A 332 7.11 -11.18 -9.88
C LYS A 332 6.13 -10.54 -8.90
N VAL A 333 5.33 -9.58 -9.36
CA VAL A 333 4.32 -8.89 -8.55
C VAL A 333 3.13 -9.80 -8.24
N THR A 334 2.62 -10.52 -9.23
CA THR A 334 1.53 -11.49 -9.02
C THR A 334 1.97 -12.61 -8.07
N GLU A 335 3.17 -13.17 -8.29
CA GLU A 335 3.75 -14.21 -7.44
C GLU A 335 3.98 -13.72 -6.00
N ALA A 336 4.57 -12.54 -5.83
CA ALA A 336 4.75 -11.91 -4.54
C ALA A 336 3.42 -11.73 -3.80
N ASN A 337 2.40 -11.19 -4.46
CA ASN A 337 1.08 -11.04 -3.85
C ASN A 337 0.49 -12.39 -3.42
N HIS A 338 0.69 -13.44 -4.21
CA HIS A 338 0.22 -14.79 -3.90
C HIS A 338 0.93 -15.37 -2.68
N VAL A 339 2.26 -15.25 -2.60
CA VAL A 339 3.05 -15.72 -1.44
C VAL A 339 2.65 -14.97 -0.17
N LEU A 340 2.45 -13.66 -0.24
CA LEU A 340 1.99 -12.85 0.89
C LEU A 340 0.58 -13.24 1.37
N PHE A 341 -0.29 -13.65 0.44
CA PHE A 341 -1.62 -14.19 0.75
C PHE A 341 -1.50 -15.56 1.44
N GLN A 342 -0.75 -16.49 0.84
CA GLN A 342 -0.57 -17.84 1.37
C GLN A 342 0.02 -17.84 2.78
N LEU A 343 1.00 -16.97 3.05
CA LEU A 343 1.60 -16.84 4.39
C LEU A 343 0.55 -16.44 5.43
N ARG A 344 -0.36 -15.53 5.09
CA ARG A 344 -1.46 -15.13 5.99
C ARG A 344 -2.48 -16.24 6.18
N GLU A 345 -2.76 -17.03 5.15
CA GLU A 345 -3.62 -18.22 5.27
C GLU A 345 -3.00 -19.27 6.20
N LEU A 346 -1.68 -19.51 6.12
CA LEU A 346 -0.99 -20.40 7.06
C LEU A 346 -1.15 -19.94 8.52
N VAL A 347 -0.95 -18.65 8.78
CA VAL A 347 -1.13 -18.07 10.12
C VAL A 347 -2.58 -18.20 10.61
N LYS A 348 -3.57 -17.93 9.74
CA LYS A 348 -4.98 -18.12 10.12
C LYS A 348 -5.29 -19.58 10.41
N ASN A 349 -4.76 -20.51 9.61
CA ASN A 349 -4.97 -21.94 9.78
C ASN A 349 -4.31 -22.50 11.05
N SER A 350 -3.30 -21.83 11.60
CA SER A 350 -2.74 -22.15 12.92
C SER A 350 -3.58 -21.60 14.09
N GLY A 351 -4.74 -20.98 13.82
CA GLY A 351 -5.66 -20.46 14.83
C GLY A 351 -5.25 -19.10 15.41
N VAL A 352 -4.28 -18.41 14.80
CA VAL A 352 -3.80 -17.10 15.27
C VAL A 352 -4.59 -15.97 14.61
N ASP A 353 -5.18 -15.10 15.42
CA ASP A 353 -5.70 -13.81 14.93
C ASP A 353 -4.55 -12.81 14.79
N ILE A 354 -4.13 -12.58 13.54
CA ILE A 354 -3.06 -11.65 13.17
C ILE A 354 -3.29 -10.28 13.81
N LEU A 355 -4.52 -9.77 13.85
CA LEU A 355 -4.79 -8.41 14.31
C LEU A 355 -4.72 -8.28 15.84
N GLN A 356 -4.64 -9.40 16.57
CA GLN A 356 -4.53 -9.43 18.03
C GLN A 356 -3.11 -9.73 18.52
N ASP A 357 -2.25 -10.32 17.68
CA ASP A 357 -0.84 -10.57 18.01
C ASP A 357 0.10 -9.65 17.21
N VAL A 358 0.61 -8.63 17.91
CA VAL A 358 1.51 -7.64 17.32
C VAL A 358 2.80 -8.26 16.79
N ARG A 359 3.29 -9.35 17.39
CA ARG A 359 4.52 -10.01 16.93
C ARG A 359 4.33 -10.52 15.50
N PHE A 360 3.16 -11.12 15.24
CA PHE A 360 2.78 -11.56 13.90
C PHE A 360 2.67 -10.39 12.93
N VAL A 361 1.99 -9.29 13.31
CA VAL A 361 1.91 -8.09 12.46
C VAL A 361 3.28 -7.53 12.11
N ASN A 362 4.19 -7.47 13.09
CA ASN A 362 5.54 -6.95 12.88
C ASN A 362 6.36 -7.83 11.94
N ILE A 363 6.34 -9.15 12.15
CA ILE A 363 7.03 -10.10 11.26
C ILE A 363 6.44 -10.03 9.85
N LEU A 364 5.11 -10.08 9.70
CA LEU A 364 4.44 -9.99 8.40
C LEU A 364 4.71 -8.65 7.70
N GLY A 365 4.77 -7.53 8.43
CA GLY A 365 5.11 -6.23 7.86
C GLY A 365 6.55 -6.15 7.34
N VAL A 366 7.52 -6.75 8.06
CA VAL A 366 8.90 -6.88 7.58
C VAL A 366 8.97 -7.77 6.34
N VAL A 367 8.21 -8.87 6.30
CA VAL A 367 8.09 -9.75 5.13
C VAL A 367 7.53 -8.99 3.93
N ASP A 368 6.44 -8.25 4.11
CA ASP A 368 5.84 -7.47 3.04
C ASP A 368 6.84 -6.47 2.43
N ILE A 369 7.62 -5.78 3.28
CA ILE A 369 8.67 -4.85 2.84
C ILE A 369 9.71 -5.56 1.99
N ASN A 370 10.25 -6.68 2.49
CA ASN A 370 11.32 -7.41 1.81
C ASN A 370 10.84 -8.04 0.50
N VAL A 371 9.62 -8.59 0.47
CA VAL A 371 9.01 -9.14 -0.74
C VAL A 371 8.86 -8.05 -1.80
N VAL A 372 8.34 -6.87 -1.44
CA VAL A 372 8.19 -5.75 -2.39
C VAL A 372 9.55 -5.24 -2.88
N ARG A 373 10.54 -5.10 -1.98
CA ARG A 373 11.90 -4.70 -2.36
C ARG A 373 12.51 -5.67 -3.38
N LEU A 374 12.41 -6.97 -3.13
CA LEU A 374 12.91 -8.01 -4.03
C LEU A 374 12.19 -7.97 -5.39
N SER A 375 10.85 -7.91 -5.39
CA SER A 375 10.07 -7.92 -6.63
C SER A 375 10.30 -6.70 -7.52
N LEU A 376 10.55 -5.53 -6.93
CA LEU A 376 10.79 -4.28 -7.68
C LEU A 376 12.29 -3.96 -7.88
N GLY A 377 13.19 -4.80 -7.38
CA GLY A 377 14.64 -4.58 -7.42
C GLY A 377 15.05 -3.29 -6.70
N LEU A 378 14.47 -3.04 -5.52
CA LEU A 378 14.84 -1.93 -4.65
C LEU A 378 16.02 -2.35 -3.76
N PRO A 379 16.91 -1.41 -3.40
CA PRO A 379 18.02 -1.72 -2.52
C PRO A 379 17.52 -2.21 -1.15
N SER A 380 18.17 -3.26 -0.63
CA SER A 380 18.02 -3.70 0.76
C SER A 380 18.63 -2.67 1.71
N ALA A 381 18.15 -2.65 2.96
CA ALA A 381 18.82 -1.84 3.98
C ALA A 381 20.21 -2.42 4.28
N GLU A 382 21.17 -1.55 4.62
CA GLU A 382 22.46 -2.00 5.16
C GLU A 382 22.16 -2.90 6.38
N HIS A 383 22.71 -4.12 6.39
CA HIS A 383 22.51 -5.17 7.41
C HIS A 383 21.30 -6.13 7.26
N GLU A 384 20.49 -6.05 6.19
CA GLU A 384 19.45 -7.05 5.94
C GLU A 384 19.98 -8.30 5.21
N LYS A 385 19.41 -9.48 5.50
CA LYS A 385 19.67 -10.73 4.77
C LYS A 385 19.30 -10.54 3.30
N SER A 386 20.21 -10.91 2.39
CA SER A 386 19.91 -10.92 0.96
C SER A 386 19.11 -12.17 0.61
N TYR A 387 17.93 -11.96 0.02
CA TYR A 387 17.05 -13.03 -0.47
C TYR A 387 17.08 -13.10 -1.99
N LYS A 388 16.98 -14.32 -2.52
CA LYS A 388 16.91 -14.56 -3.97
C LYS A 388 15.48 -14.76 -4.47
N THR A 389 14.60 -15.28 -3.62
CA THR A 389 13.21 -15.63 -3.97
C THR A 389 12.25 -15.11 -2.91
N VAL A 390 10.99 -14.82 -3.29
CA VAL A 390 9.95 -14.39 -2.35
C VAL A 390 9.51 -15.55 -1.44
N GLN A 391 9.61 -16.79 -1.93
CA GLN A 391 9.39 -18.02 -1.17
C GLN A 391 10.41 -18.20 -0.06
N GLY A 392 11.69 -17.86 -0.31
CA GLY A 392 12.73 -17.91 0.70
C GLY A 392 12.48 -16.93 1.84
N ILE A 393 11.89 -15.75 1.55
CA ILE A 393 11.46 -14.79 2.58
C ILE A 393 10.31 -15.40 3.41
N ALA A 394 9.32 -15.98 2.74
CA ALA A 394 8.17 -16.59 3.41
C ALA A 394 8.57 -17.83 4.25
N HIS A 395 9.57 -18.59 3.81
CA HIS A 395 10.14 -19.69 4.57
C HIS A 395 10.72 -19.24 5.91
N ASP A 396 11.61 -18.26 5.89
CA ASP A 396 12.19 -17.70 7.12
C ASP A 396 11.11 -17.11 8.03
N ALA A 397 10.07 -16.50 7.45
CA ALA A 397 8.93 -16.01 8.21
C ALA A 397 8.18 -17.13 8.93
N CYS A 398 7.91 -18.26 8.28
CA CYS A 398 7.32 -19.43 8.93
C CYS A 398 8.14 -19.90 10.13
N ILE A 399 9.47 -19.96 10.00
CA ILE A 399 10.36 -20.34 11.11
C ILE A 399 10.23 -19.36 12.27
N LEU A 400 10.26 -18.05 12.01
CA LEU A 400 10.12 -17.01 13.04
C LEU A 400 8.75 -17.05 13.73
N LEU A 401 7.71 -17.48 13.01
CA LEU A 401 6.34 -17.61 13.52
C LEU A 401 6.07 -18.98 14.18
N GLY A 402 7.03 -19.90 14.16
CA GLY A 402 6.85 -21.26 14.66
C GLY A 402 5.88 -22.10 13.84
N LEU A 403 5.78 -21.84 12.53
CA LEU A 403 4.91 -22.53 11.59
C LEU A 403 5.71 -23.46 10.69
N GLU A 404 5.07 -24.54 10.23
CA GLU A 404 5.62 -25.38 9.18
C GLU A 404 5.65 -24.62 7.85
N SER A 405 6.80 -24.64 7.17
CA SER A 405 6.96 -23.93 5.91
C SER A 405 6.67 -24.86 4.72
N PRO A 406 5.77 -24.48 3.80
CA PRO A 406 5.59 -25.21 2.54
C PRO A 406 6.61 -24.79 1.46
N TRP A 407 7.51 -23.86 1.75
CA TRP A 407 8.48 -23.32 0.81
C TRP A 407 9.89 -23.81 1.12
N ALA A 408 10.72 -23.96 0.08
CA ALA A 408 12.13 -24.26 0.25
C ALA A 408 12.89 -23.07 0.86
N ALA A 409 13.94 -23.37 1.64
CA ALA A 409 14.81 -22.34 2.19
C ALA A 409 15.47 -21.52 1.06
N SER A 410 15.78 -20.24 1.32
CA SER A 410 16.41 -19.38 0.30
C SER A 410 17.77 -19.89 -0.19
N ALA A 411 18.43 -20.80 0.53
CA ALA A 411 19.66 -21.46 0.12
C ALA A 411 19.41 -22.69 -0.80
N GLU A 412 18.21 -23.27 -0.76
CA GLU A 412 17.85 -24.55 -1.37
C GLU A 412 17.00 -24.42 -2.65
N ALA A 413 16.47 -23.23 -2.96
CA ALA A 413 15.68 -22.96 -4.17
C ALA A 413 16.49 -22.94 -5.49
N ASN A 414 17.56 -23.73 -5.56
CA ASN A 414 18.56 -23.73 -6.63
C ASN A 414 18.44 -24.95 -7.58
N ASP A 415 17.51 -25.88 -7.37
CA ASP A 415 17.52 -27.17 -8.08
C ASP A 415 16.41 -27.40 -9.11
N ASP A 416 15.68 -26.36 -9.51
CA ASP A 416 14.86 -26.41 -10.72
C ASP A 416 15.59 -25.72 -11.87
N GLY A 417 16.21 -26.57 -12.69
CA GLY A 417 17.00 -26.23 -13.87
C GLY A 417 16.22 -25.40 -14.89
N ASN A 418 16.24 -24.08 -14.72
CA ASN A 418 16.25 -23.11 -15.81
C ASN A 418 16.52 -21.70 -15.24
N SER A 419 17.79 -21.39 -14.98
CA SER A 419 18.20 -19.99 -14.87
C SER A 419 19.48 -19.73 -15.65
N SER A 420 19.28 -19.05 -16.77
CA SER A 420 20.28 -18.31 -17.52
C SER A 420 20.70 -17.08 -16.71
N SER A 421 21.56 -17.29 -15.73
CA SER A 421 22.37 -16.23 -15.16
C SER A 421 23.74 -16.77 -14.81
N GLN A 422 24.70 -16.51 -15.70
CA GLN A 422 26.13 -16.76 -15.50
C GLN A 422 26.60 -16.04 -14.23
N GLY A 423 26.65 -16.76 -13.11
CA GLY A 423 27.58 -16.45 -12.04
C GLY A 423 28.95 -16.91 -12.51
N ALA A 424 29.90 -15.98 -12.65
CA ALA A 424 31.26 -16.28 -13.04
C ALA A 424 31.86 -17.34 -12.08
N VAL A 425 32.06 -18.55 -12.59
CA VAL A 425 32.88 -19.55 -11.92
C VAL A 425 34.32 -19.04 -12.05
N GLN A 426 34.96 -18.67 -10.95
CA GLN A 426 36.33 -18.19 -10.98
C GLN A 426 37.26 -19.39 -11.24
N ARG A 427 37.48 -19.75 -12.51
CA ARG A 427 38.40 -20.83 -12.91
C ARG A 427 39.84 -20.45 -12.53
N MET A 428 40.60 -21.42 -12.00
CA MET A 428 42.04 -21.23 -11.72
C MET A 428 42.84 -21.09 -13.04
N ARG A 429 43.90 -20.28 -13.01
CA ARG A 429 44.78 -20.07 -14.18
C ARG A 429 45.68 -21.28 -14.38
N GLU A 430 45.65 -21.89 -15.55
CA GLU A 430 46.58 -22.94 -15.94
C GLU A 430 47.68 -22.36 -16.85
N LEU A 431 48.94 -22.69 -16.58
CA LEU A 431 50.09 -22.22 -17.35
C LEU A 431 50.76 -23.38 -18.09
N ASN A 432 51.19 -23.12 -19.32
CA ASN A 432 52.10 -23.98 -20.05
C ASN A 432 53.53 -23.87 -19.48
N PRO A 433 54.44 -24.83 -19.78
CA PRO A 433 55.84 -24.79 -19.32
C PRO A 433 56.63 -23.54 -19.75
N ASP A 434 56.18 -22.86 -20.81
CA ASP A 434 56.75 -21.61 -21.32
C ASP A 434 56.17 -20.35 -20.65
N GLY A 435 55.26 -20.51 -19.68
CA GLY A 435 54.61 -19.41 -18.96
C GLY A 435 53.40 -18.79 -19.66
N SER A 436 52.97 -19.32 -20.82
CA SER A 436 51.74 -18.89 -21.50
C SER A 436 50.48 -19.47 -20.83
N LEU A 437 49.34 -18.78 -20.95
CA LEU A 437 48.07 -19.22 -20.36
C LEU A 437 47.46 -20.33 -21.20
N ARG A 438 47.24 -21.50 -20.59
CA ARG A 438 46.65 -22.68 -21.23
C ARG A 438 45.13 -22.56 -21.41
N ASN A 439 44.43 -21.94 -20.45
CA ASN A 439 42.98 -21.77 -20.44
C ASN A 439 42.54 -20.30 -20.67
N ALA A 440 43.27 -19.57 -21.52
CA ALA A 440 43.06 -18.13 -21.76
C ALA A 440 41.67 -17.78 -22.30
N GLU A 441 41.16 -18.56 -23.27
CA GLU A 441 39.86 -18.30 -23.91
C GLU A 441 38.69 -18.49 -22.93
N ASP A 442 38.76 -19.52 -22.08
CA ASP A 442 37.77 -19.77 -21.02
C ASP A 442 37.73 -18.61 -20.02
N LEU A 443 38.90 -18.15 -19.55
CA LEU A 443 39.00 -17.07 -18.57
C LEU A 443 38.51 -15.72 -19.13
N LEU A 444 38.77 -15.47 -20.42
CA LEU A 444 38.25 -14.29 -21.12
C LEU A 444 36.73 -14.38 -21.28
N GLY A 445 36.21 -15.56 -21.63
CA GLY A 445 34.78 -15.84 -21.71
C GLY A 445 34.04 -15.58 -20.40
N ASP A 446 34.60 -16.01 -19.27
CA ASP A 446 34.03 -15.79 -17.93
C ASP A 446 33.94 -14.29 -17.55
N GLN A 447 34.78 -13.42 -18.15
CA GLN A 447 34.69 -11.96 -17.99
C GLN A 447 33.91 -11.25 -19.11
N GLY A 448 33.26 -12.03 -19.99
CA GLY A 448 32.45 -11.54 -21.10
C GLY A 448 33.24 -11.10 -22.34
N PHE A 449 34.56 -11.31 -22.37
CA PHE A 449 35.43 -11.01 -23.52
C PHE A 449 35.33 -12.12 -24.58
N VAL A 450 34.16 -12.23 -25.20
CA VAL A 450 33.87 -13.20 -26.26
C VAL A 450 33.95 -12.57 -27.64
N LEU A 451 34.03 -13.41 -28.68
CA LEU A 451 34.06 -12.96 -30.07
C LEU A 451 32.80 -12.13 -30.39
N GLY A 452 32.98 -10.95 -30.98
CA GLY A 452 31.92 -9.99 -31.26
C GLY A 452 31.60 -9.02 -30.11
N ALA A 453 32.14 -9.22 -28.90
CA ALA A 453 31.90 -8.32 -27.77
C ALA A 453 32.53 -6.93 -28.01
N CYS A 454 31.77 -5.88 -27.69
CA CYS A 454 32.28 -4.51 -27.67
C CYS A 454 32.99 -4.24 -26.34
N ILE A 455 34.19 -3.69 -26.40
CA ILE A 455 35.09 -3.48 -25.27
C ILE A 455 35.60 -2.04 -25.23
N LYS A 456 35.91 -1.57 -24.04
CA LYS A 456 36.56 -0.28 -23.80
C LYS A 456 37.64 -0.43 -22.73
N LYS A 457 38.65 0.43 -22.78
CA LYS A 457 39.74 0.44 -21.80
C LYS A 457 39.58 1.63 -20.85
N LYS A 458 39.51 1.37 -19.54
CA LYS A 458 39.31 2.38 -18.50
C LYS A 458 40.47 3.37 -18.50
N GLY A 459 40.16 4.65 -18.59
CA GLY A 459 41.14 5.74 -18.64
C GLY A 459 41.55 6.16 -20.06
N GLU A 460 41.17 5.40 -21.09
CA GLU A 460 41.44 5.72 -22.50
C GLU A 460 40.14 5.95 -23.27
N LYS A 461 40.16 6.80 -24.30
CA LYS A 461 39.00 7.01 -25.20
C LYS A 461 38.89 5.92 -26.28
N PHE A 462 39.26 4.69 -25.93
CA PHE A 462 39.28 3.53 -26.83
C PHE A 462 38.00 2.70 -26.72
N GLU A 463 37.41 2.41 -27.87
CA GLU A 463 36.28 1.48 -28.02
C GLU A 463 36.59 0.56 -29.20
N GLY A 464 36.46 -0.75 -28.99
CA GLY A 464 36.77 -1.74 -29.99
C GLY A 464 35.83 -2.95 -29.91
N GLN A 465 35.91 -3.83 -30.90
CA GLN A 465 35.18 -5.08 -30.96
C GLN A 465 36.17 -6.24 -31.06
N ILE A 466 35.96 -7.29 -30.28
CA ILE A 466 36.78 -8.50 -30.38
C ILE A 466 36.43 -9.23 -31.67
N THR A 467 37.39 -9.40 -32.56
CA THR A 467 37.22 -10.07 -33.86
C THR A 467 37.96 -11.39 -33.97
N GLY A 468 38.84 -11.71 -33.02
CA GLY A 468 39.54 -13.00 -32.98
C GLY A 468 40.05 -13.32 -31.57
N LEU A 469 40.01 -14.61 -31.23
CA LEU A 469 40.54 -15.18 -30.00
C LEU A 469 41.37 -16.40 -30.44
N GLU A 470 42.69 -16.31 -30.33
CA GLU A 470 43.60 -17.39 -30.70
C GLU A 470 44.60 -17.61 -29.56
N GLY A 471 44.33 -18.61 -28.71
CA GLY A 471 45.19 -18.95 -27.59
C GLY A 471 45.37 -17.78 -26.62
N SER A 472 46.60 -17.27 -26.50
CA SER A 472 46.92 -16.13 -25.61
C SER A 472 46.75 -14.76 -26.26
N VAL A 473 46.29 -14.65 -27.51
CA VAL A 473 46.18 -13.38 -28.24
C VAL A 473 44.72 -13.06 -28.60
N VAL A 474 44.30 -11.85 -28.24
CA VAL A 474 42.98 -11.28 -28.57
C VAL A 474 43.15 -10.23 -29.66
N THR A 475 42.43 -10.42 -30.77
CA THR A 475 42.40 -9.45 -31.87
C THR A 475 41.19 -8.53 -31.71
N VAL A 476 41.44 -7.22 -31.66
CA VAL A 476 40.43 -6.18 -31.42
C VAL A 476 40.43 -5.20 -32.59
N LYS A 477 39.26 -4.94 -33.17
CA LYS A 477 39.04 -3.89 -34.17
C LYS A 477 38.54 -2.63 -33.49
N ASP A 478 39.23 -1.51 -33.67
CA ASP A 478 38.80 -0.18 -33.19
C ASP A 478 37.52 0.27 -33.91
N LEU A 479 36.50 0.65 -33.14
CA LEU A 479 35.19 1.06 -33.68
C LEU A 479 35.21 2.48 -34.29
N LYS A 480 36.17 3.33 -33.91
CA LYS A 480 36.31 4.70 -34.44
C LYS A 480 37.23 4.76 -35.64
N SER A 481 38.39 4.11 -35.56
CA SER A 481 39.42 4.17 -36.62
C SER A 481 39.35 3.00 -37.60
N GLY A 482 38.69 1.89 -37.23
CA GLY A 482 38.68 0.66 -38.01
C GLY A 482 39.98 -0.15 -37.95
N GLY A 483 41.01 0.35 -37.26
CA GLY A 483 42.31 -0.32 -37.11
C GLY A 483 42.26 -1.61 -36.30
N VAL A 484 43.20 -2.51 -36.54
CA VAL A 484 43.26 -3.82 -35.86
C VAL A 484 44.44 -3.86 -34.89
N LEU A 485 44.16 -4.26 -33.64
CA LEU A 485 45.11 -4.37 -32.53
C LEU A 485 45.18 -5.82 -32.04
N LYS A 486 46.38 -6.30 -31.72
CA LYS A 486 46.58 -7.59 -31.04
C LYS A 486 46.95 -7.33 -29.58
N VAL A 487 46.16 -7.85 -28.65
CA VAL A 487 46.32 -7.67 -27.20
C VAL A 487 46.55 -9.03 -26.56
N GLN A 488 47.48 -9.13 -25.62
CA GLN A 488 47.68 -10.38 -24.89
C GLN A 488 46.51 -10.63 -23.93
N ALA A 489 45.99 -11.85 -23.88
CA ALA A 489 44.88 -12.25 -23.01
C ALA A 489 45.15 -11.90 -21.55
N ARG A 490 46.39 -12.08 -21.09
CA ARG A 490 46.83 -11.70 -19.73
C ARG A 490 46.63 -10.21 -19.44
N ASP A 491 46.84 -9.35 -20.44
CA ASP A 491 46.74 -7.91 -20.29
C ASP A 491 45.26 -7.54 -20.22
N MET A 492 44.38 -8.16 -21.00
CA MET A 492 42.93 -7.94 -20.88
C MET A 492 42.36 -8.41 -19.54
N LEU A 493 42.87 -9.52 -18.99
CA LEU A 493 42.43 -10.07 -17.71
C LEU A 493 42.93 -9.28 -16.48
N CYS A 494 44.00 -8.48 -16.63
CA CYS A 494 44.63 -7.76 -15.50
C CYS A 494 44.57 -6.22 -15.63
N SER A 495 44.41 -5.67 -16.83
CA SER A 495 44.33 -4.23 -17.09
C SER A 495 42.87 -3.83 -17.35
N GLY A 496 42.46 -2.61 -16.98
CA GLY A 496 41.07 -2.16 -16.83
C GLY A 496 40.17 -2.16 -18.08
N TRP A 497 40.13 -3.25 -18.83
CA TRP A 497 39.21 -3.51 -19.92
C TRP A 497 37.83 -3.88 -19.37
N THR A 498 36.78 -3.44 -20.05
CA THR A 498 35.39 -3.78 -19.72
C THR A 498 34.58 -3.95 -20.99
N THR A 499 33.59 -4.83 -20.95
CA THR A 499 32.60 -4.95 -22.03
C THR A 499 31.52 -3.89 -21.90
N PHE A 500 30.90 -3.51 -23.02
CA PHE A 500 29.74 -2.62 -23.01
C PHE A 500 28.77 -2.99 -24.15
N LYS A 501 27.50 -2.58 -24.01
CA LYS A 501 26.52 -2.63 -25.08
C LYS A 501 26.45 -1.24 -25.73
N PRO A 502 26.65 -1.11 -27.06
CA PRO A 502 26.45 0.16 -27.77
C PRO A 502 25.03 0.69 -27.52
N LYS A 503 24.87 2.02 -27.46
CA LYS A 503 23.53 2.62 -27.41
C LYS A 503 22.84 2.35 -28.75
N ALA A 504 21.60 1.87 -28.71
CA ALA A 504 20.77 1.74 -29.89
C ALA A 504 20.48 3.14 -30.46
N ASP A 505 20.46 3.25 -31.79
CA ASP A 505 20.08 4.50 -32.45
C ASP A 505 18.60 4.80 -32.20
N PRO A 506 18.20 6.09 -32.13
CA PRO A 506 16.81 6.45 -31.90
C PRO A 506 15.93 6.00 -33.07
N GLU A 507 15.00 5.07 -32.81
CA GLU A 507 13.91 4.81 -33.75
C GLU A 507 12.97 6.01 -33.76
N SER A 508 12.86 6.66 -34.91
CA SER A 508 11.98 7.81 -35.11
C SER A 508 10.82 7.40 -36.01
N ILE A 509 9.60 7.53 -35.53
CA ILE A 509 8.39 7.34 -36.34
C ILE A 509 8.17 8.63 -37.12
N GLU A 510 8.39 8.60 -38.44
CA GLU A 510 8.32 9.79 -39.32
C GLU A 510 6.93 10.44 -39.37
N SER A 511 5.86 9.68 -39.11
CA SER A 511 4.50 10.19 -39.09
C SER A 511 3.61 9.44 -38.10
N LEU A 512 2.98 10.16 -37.19
CA LEU A 512 2.00 9.59 -36.24
C LEU A 512 0.67 9.21 -36.92
N GLN A 513 0.47 9.55 -38.20
CA GLN A 513 -0.75 9.16 -38.93
C GLN A 513 -0.88 7.63 -39.06
N VAL A 514 0.23 6.90 -39.09
CA VAL A 514 0.22 5.42 -39.11
C VAL A 514 -0.32 4.83 -37.80
N MET A 515 -0.30 5.62 -36.72
CA MET A 515 -0.88 5.28 -35.43
C MET A 515 -2.31 5.84 -35.25
N GLY A 516 -2.89 6.39 -36.31
CA GLY A 516 -4.20 7.01 -36.30
C GLY A 516 -5.34 5.99 -36.07
N PRO A 517 -6.55 6.48 -35.70
CA PRO A 517 -7.69 5.60 -35.41
C PRO A 517 -8.14 4.75 -36.60
N SER A 518 -7.95 5.23 -37.83
CA SER A 518 -8.34 4.55 -39.07
C SER A 518 -7.49 3.32 -39.40
N THR A 519 -6.26 3.25 -38.87
CA THR A 519 -5.35 2.11 -39.04
C THR A 519 -5.30 1.21 -37.80
N ASN A 520 -5.94 1.62 -36.70
CA ASN A 520 -5.97 0.88 -35.45
C ASN A 520 -7.13 -0.14 -35.42
N ALA A 521 -6.77 -1.44 -35.43
CA ALA A 521 -7.75 -2.53 -35.43
C ALA A 521 -8.66 -2.53 -34.18
N ASP A 522 -8.18 -2.11 -33.00
CA ASP A 522 -9.01 -2.06 -31.80
C ASP A 522 -10.05 -0.94 -31.86
N PHE A 523 -9.65 0.22 -32.40
CA PHE A 523 -10.58 1.34 -32.62
C PHE A 523 -11.67 0.97 -33.62
N MET A 524 -11.30 0.39 -34.74
CA MET A 524 -12.25 -0.07 -35.76
C MET A 524 -13.17 -1.17 -35.24
N ALA A 525 -12.67 -2.07 -34.39
CA ALA A 525 -13.49 -3.10 -33.75
C ALA A 525 -14.52 -2.48 -32.78
N GLY A 526 -14.14 -1.42 -32.05
CA GLY A 526 -15.05 -0.66 -31.20
C GLY A 526 -16.21 -0.03 -31.99
N LEU A 527 -15.93 0.54 -33.16
CA LEU A 527 -16.97 1.07 -34.06
C LEU A 527 -17.93 -0.02 -34.55
N LEU A 528 -17.42 -1.20 -34.90
CA LEU A 528 -18.25 -2.31 -35.34
C LEU A 528 -19.14 -2.85 -34.20
N ILE A 529 -18.63 -2.93 -32.97
CA ILE A 529 -19.42 -3.31 -31.79
C ILE A 529 -20.57 -2.31 -31.58
N ALA A 530 -20.32 -1.01 -31.74
CA ALA A 530 -21.36 0.00 -31.65
C ALA A 530 -22.46 -0.20 -32.71
N GLN A 531 -22.08 -0.52 -33.95
CA GLN A 531 -23.03 -0.86 -35.01
C GLN A 531 -23.84 -2.11 -34.69
N ILE A 532 -23.22 -3.15 -34.14
CA ILE A 532 -23.91 -4.37 -33.71
C ILE A 532 -24.97 -4.05 -32.64
N HIS A 533 -24.63 -3.22 -31.65
CA HIS A 533 -25.59 -2.78 -30.63
C HIS A 533 -26.75 -1.98 -31.24
N GLN A 534 -26.46 -1.08 -32.18
CA GLN A 534 -27.49 -0.31 -32.87
C GLN A 534 -28.45 -1.21 -33.66
N THR A 535 -27.93 -2.18 -34.43
CA THR A 535 -28.76 -3.14 -35.16
C THR A 535 -29.61 -4.01 -34.23
N MET A 536 -29.06 -4.48 -33.10
CA MET A 536 -29.85 -5.22 -32.12
C MET A 536 -31.00 -4.36 -31.54
N HIS A 537 -30.74 -3.09 -31.25
CA HIS A 537 -31.77 -2.17 -30.77
C HIS A 537 -32.87 -1.91 -31.80
N GLU A 538 -32.50 -1.74 -33.07
CA GLU A 538 -33.45 -1.60 -34.18
C GLU A 538 -34.32 -2.85 -34.34
N LEU A 539 -33.75 -4.05 -34.22
CA LEU A 539 -34.49 -5.32 -34.27
C LEU A 539 -35.49 -5.44 -33.11
N VAL A 540 -35.08 -5.09 -31.88
CA VAL A 540 -35.95 -5.07 -30.69
C VAL A 540 -37.14 -4.15 -30.88
N SER A 541 -36.89 -2.98 -31.45
CA SER A 541 -37.93 -1.98 -31.70
C SER A 541 -38.87 -2.41 -32.83
N THR A 542 -38.33 -2.89 -33.95
CA THR A 542 -39.09 -3.30 -35.15
C THR A 542 -40.01 -4.47 -34.86
N HIS A 543 -39.53 -5.46 -34.09
CA HIS A 543 -40.31 -6.66 -33.76
C HIS A 543 -41.10 -6.53 -32.46
N LYS A 544 -41.13 -5.34 -31.84
CA LYS A 544 -41.81 -5.10 -30.56
C LYS A 544 -41.50 -6.18 -29.54
N SER A 545 -40.21 -6.49 -29.38
CA SER A 545 -39.76 -7.66 -28.62
C SER A 545 -40.28 -7.66 -27.19
N GLN A 546 -40.51 -6.49 -26.59
CA GLN A 546 -41.03 -6.38 -25.22
C GLN A 546 -42.48 -6.88 -25.09
N GLU A 547 -43.33 -6.62 -26.08
CA GLU A 547 -44.69 -7.16 -26.13
C GLU A 547 -44.66 -8.67 -26.32
N THR A 548 -43.79 -9.15 -27.23
CA THR A 548 -43.61 -10.59 -27.48
C THR A 548 -43.10 -11.34 -26.25
N LEU A 549 -42.13 -10.78 -25.51
CA LEU A 549 -41.61 -11.38 -24.28
C LEU A 549 -42.65 -11.41 -23.15
N GLY A 550 -43.58 -10.45 -23.12
CA GLY A 550 -44.66 -10.41 -22.13
C GLY A 550 -45.61 -11.62 -22.20
N GLY A 551 -45.77 -12.22 -23.40
CA GLY A 551 -46.56 -13.43 -23.61
C GLY A 551 -45.80 -14.75 -23.39
N LEU A 552 -44.56 -14.70 -22.88
CA LEU A 552 -43.70 -15.87 -22.69
C LEU A 552 -43.34 -16.07 -21.21
N SER A 553 -43.16 -17.33 -20.82
CA SER A 553 -42.67 -17.70 -19.50
C SER A 553 -41.61 -18.80 -19.61
N LEU A 554 -40.69 -18.83 -18.64
CA LEU A 554 -39.60 -19.79 -18.61
C LEU A 554 -39.84 -20.82 -17.50
N GLN A 555 -40.06 -22.06 -17.89
CA GLN A 555 -40.05 -23.19 -16.96
C GLN A 555 -38.61 -23.64 -16.74
N LEU A 556 -38.20 -23.77 -15.47
CA LEU A 556 -36.85 -24.23 -15.09
C LEU A 556 -36.83 -25.68 -14.60
N LYS A 557 -37.93 -26.16 -14.01
CA LYS A 557 -38.12 -27.53 -13.48
C LYS A 557 -39.49 -28.11 -13.86
N PRO A 558 -39.62 -29.44 -14.02
CA PRO A 558 -38.54 -30.44 -14.01
C PRO A 558 -37.68 -30.40 -15.28
N CYS A 559 -38.19 -29.80 -16.36
CA CYS A 559 -37.48 -29.60 -17.61
C CYS A 559 -37.40 -28.10 -17.93
N ARG A 560 -36.32 -27.68 -18.59
CA ARG A 560 -36.20 -26.31 -19.10
C ARG A 560 -37.06 -26.15 -20.34
N GLY A 561 -37.96 -25.18 -20.35
CA GLY A 561 -38.87 -24.93 -21.46
C GLY A 561 -39.27 -23.47 -21.55
N LEU A 562 -39.32 -22.94 -22.77
CA LEU A 562 -39.97 -21.67 -23.05
C LEU A 562 -41.44 -21.95 -23.35
N LEU A 563 -42.33 -21.40 -22.53
CA LEU A 563 -43.76 -21.62 -22.61
C LEU A 563 -44.46 -20.35 -23.10
N SER A 564 -45.35 -20.51 -24.07
CA SER A 564 -46.24 -19.44 -24.50
C SER A 564 -47.43 -19.33 -23.58
N GLN A 565 -47.74 -18.13 -23.10
CA GLN A 565 -48.96 -17.82 -22.36
C GLN A 565 -50.09 -17.34 -23.28
N GLU A 566 -49.78 -17.08 -24.55
CA GLU A 566 -50.71 -16.61 -25.57
C GLU A 566 -50.69 -17.51 -26.82
N VAL A 567 -51.67 -17.35 -27.71
CA VAL A 567 -51.72 -18.11 -28.98
C VAL A 567 -51.04 -17.28 -30.08
N TYR A 568 -49.86 -17.69 -30.50
CA TYR A 568 -49.19 -17.12 -31.67
C TYR A 568 -49.63 -17.84 -32.95
N ALA A 569 -50.05 -17.07 -33.95
CA ALA A 569 -50.27 -17.62 -35.29
C ALA A 569 -48.96 -18.20 -35.87
N LYS A 570 -49.08 -19.18 -36.77
CA LYS A 570 -47.94 -19.85 -37.40
C LYS A 570 -46.95 -18.82 -37.98
N ASN A 571 -45.66 -18.94 -37.62
CA ASN A 571 -44.57 -18.04 -38.02
C ASN A 571 -44.70 -16.58 -37.54
N LYS A 572 -45.46 -16.31 -36.47
CA LYS A 572 -45.60 -14.94 -35.91
C LYS A 572 -44.86 -14.71 -34.60
N LEU A 573 -44.35 -15.76 -33.95
CA LEU A 573 -43.45 -15.61 -32.81
C LEU A 573 -42.04 -15.28 -33.32
N ILE A 574 -41.56 -14.06 -33.07
CA ILE A 574 -40.21 -13.61 -33.46
C ILE A 574 -39.42 -13.30 -32.19
N LEU A 575 -38.36 -14.06 -31.95
CA LEU A 575 -37.43 -13.81 -30.86
C LEU A 575 -36.19 -13.12 -31.41
N VAL A 576 -35.88 -11.94 -30.90
CA VAL A 576 -34.69 -11.18 -31.30
C VAL A 576 -33.59 -11.33 -30.26
N PRO A 577 -32.32 -11.41 -30.69
CA PRO A 577 -31.20 -11.40 -29.76
C PRO A 577 -31.10 -10.04 -29.08
N TYR A 578 -30.95 -10.05 -27.76
CA TYR A 578 -30.71 -8.84 -26.97
C TYR A 578 -29.64 -9.12 -25.92
N SER A 579 -28.53 -8.40 -26.00
CA SER A 579 -27.44 -8.45 -25.04
C SER A 579 -26.63 -7.17 -25.10
N TRP A 580 -26.10 -6.74 -23.96
CA TRP A 580 -25.11 -5.68 -23.88
C TRP A 580 -23.66 -6.19 -23.99
N LYS A 581 -23.48 -7.51 -24.17
CA LYS A 581 -22.17 -8.16 -24.17
C LYS A 581 -21.85 -8.71 -25.55
N VAL A 582 -21.09 -7.92 -26.31
CA VAL A 582 -20.41 -8.36 -27.53
C VAL A 582 -18.94 -8.55 -27.21
N ILE A 583 -18.39 -9.72 -27.52
CA ILE A 583 -16.96 -10.01 -27.31
C ILE A 583 -16.26 -10.28 -28.64
N THR A 584 -14.98 -9.97 -28.66
CA THR A 584 -14.07 -10.29 -29.77
C THR A 584 -13.10 -11.38 -29.35
N ARG A 585 -12.79 -12.30 -30.27
CA ARG A 585 -11.75 -13.31 -30.06
C ARG A 585 -11.12 -13.71 -31.39
N THR A 586 -9.92 -14.28 -31.35
CA THR A 586 -9.35 -14.98 -32.50
C THR A 586 -10.18 -16.23 -32.86
N PRO A 587 -10.21 -16.63 -34.15
CA PRO A 587 -11.01 -17.75 -34.60
C PRO A 587 -10.57 -19.04 -33.92
N LYS A 588 -11.53 -19.87 -33.52
CA LYS A 588 -11.27 -21.21 -32.98
C LYS A 588 -12.09 -22.24 -33.75
N PRO A 589 -11.62 -23.49 -33.89
CA PRO A 589 -12.35 -24.54 -34.60
C PRO A 589 -13.73 -24.83 -34.01
N GLU A 590 -13.89 -24.60 -32.70
CA GLU A 590 -15.13 -24.88 -31.97
C GLU A 590 -16.00 -23.61 -31.83
N PRO A 591 -17.31 -23.72 -32.14
CA PRO A 591 -18.24 -22.62 -31.91
C PRO A 591 -18.36 -22.32 -30.41
N MET A 592 -18.58 -21.05 -30.08
CA MET A 592 -18.71 -20.65 -28.68
C MET A 592 -20.06 -21.13 -28.10
N ALA A 593 -19.99 -21.91 -27.04
CA ALA A 593 -21.19 -22.34 -26.32
C ALA A 593 -21.96 -21.13 -25.77
N ASN A 594 -23.29 -21.14 -25.93
CA ASN A 594 -24.20 -20.09 -25.45
C ASN A 594 -23.93 -18.68 -26.02
N ALA A 595 -23.42 -18.61 -27.25
CA ALA A 595 -23.19 -17.35 -27.96
C ALA A 595 -23.57 -17.46 -29.43
N VAL A 596 -23.83 -16.32 -30.07
CA VAL A 596 -24.16 -16.22 -31.49
C VAL A 596 -23.07 -15.44 -32.20
N GLN A 597 -22.47 -16.04 -33.22
CA GLN A 597 -21.49 -15.35 -34.05
C GLN A 597 -22.18 -14.31 -34.92
N VAL A 598 -21.65 -13.10 -34.94
CA VAL A 598 -22.12 -12.03 -35.82
C VAL A 598 -21.41 -12.16 -37.16
N GLN A 599 -22.19 -12.25 -38.24
CA GLN A 599 -21.64 -12.13 -39.58
C GLN A 599 -21.32 -10.66 -39.86
N THR A 600 -20.05 -10.37 -40.14
CA THR A 600 -19.58 -9.00 -40.38
C THR A 600 -18.74 -8.93 -41.66
N LYS A 601 -18.56 -7.72 -42.19
CA LYS A 601 -17.62 -7.44 -43.28
C LYS A 601 -16.22 -7.07 -42.75
N TRP A 602 -15.88 -7.46 -41.52
CA TRP A 602 -14.61 -7.16 -40.86
C TRP A 602 -13.41 -7.69 -41.67
N LYS A 603 -12.36 -6.88 -41.79
CA LYS A 603 -11.15 -7.21 -42.57
C LYS A 603 -9.84 -6.72 -41.94
N ALA A 604 -9.89 -6.05 -40.78
CA ALA A 604 -8.68 -5.41 -40.24
C ALA A 604 -7.73 -6.42 -39.56
N ASP A 605 -8.26 -7.53 -39.04
CA ASP A 605 -7.52 -8.69 -38.54
C ASP A 605 -8.42 -9.93 -38.49
N ASP A 606 -7.91 -11.02 -37.91
CA ASP A 606 -8.61 -12.31 -37.88
C ASP A 606 -9.71 -12.40 -36.82
N ARG A 607 -9.98 -11.36 -36.02
CA ARG A 607 -10.93 -11.50 -34.90
C ARG A 607 -12.38 -11.69 -35.38
N GLU A 608 -13.12 -12.49 -34.62
CA GLU A 608 -14.56 -12.70 -34.78
C GLU A 608 -15.35 -11.98 -33.70
N PHE A 609 -16.61 -11.66 -33.98
CA PHE A 609 -17.53 -10.95 -33.09
C PHE A 609 -18.66 -11.86 -32.64
N TRP A 610 -18.93 -11.89 -31.35
CA TRP A 610 -19.88 -12.83 -30.75
C TRP A 610 -20.81 -12.11 -29.77
N ILE A 611 -22.12 -12.32 -29.92
CA ILE A 611 -23.15 -11.88 -28.96
C ILE A 611 -23.29 -12.96 -27.90
N VAL A 612 -23.09 -12.61 -26.63
CA VAL A 612 -23.10 -13.57 -25.51
C VAL A 612 -24.22 -13.23 -24.54
N SER A 613 -24.88 -14.24 -23.96
CA SER A 613 -25.88 -14.01 -22.92
C SER A 613 -25.28 -13.29 -21.70
N CYS A 614 -25.95 -12.24 -21.23
CA CYS A 614 -25.62 -11.53 -20.00
C CYS A 614 -26.39 -12.03 -18.77
N ASN A 615 -27.46 -12.79 -18.99
CA ASN A 615 -28.34 -13.23 -17.91
C ASN A 615 -27.91 -14.60 -17.42
N HIS A 616 -27.67 -14.72 -16.12
CA HIS A 616 -27.45 -16.01 -15.47
C HIS A 616 -28.81 -16.55 -15.05
N LEU A 617 -29.22 -17.65 -15.67
CA LEU A 617 -30.41 -18.35 -15.21
C LEU A 617 -30.14 -18.89 -13.80
N PRO A 618 -31.12 -18.83 -12.88
CA PRO A 618 -31.01 -19.48 -11.58
C PRO A 618 -30.58 -20.94 -11.77
N LYS A 619 -29.67 -21.42 -10.91
CA LYS A 619 -29.32 -22.85 -10.91
C LYS A 619 -30.62 -23.63 -10.65
N ALA A 620 -30.91 -24.60 -11.52
CA ALA A 620 -32.00 -25.53 -11.32
C ALA A 620 -31.75 -26.27 -10.01
#